data_AF-X1QJL3-F1
#
_entry.id   AF-X1QJL3-F1
#
_cell.length_a   1.000
_cell.length_b   1.000
_cell.length_c   1.000
_cell.angle_alpha   90.00
_cell.angle_beta   90.00
_cell.angle_gamma   90.00
#
_symmetry.space_group_name_H-M   'P 1'
#
loop_
_entity.id
_entity.type
_entity.pdbx_description
1 polymer ?
#
loop_
_entity_poly.entity_id
_entity_poly.type
_entity_poly.pdbx_seq_one_letter_code
_entity_poly.pdbx_strand_id
1 'polypeptide(L)'
;DRVEVLYIDGCNKSSAIRYLLGEIFVLEGYVESFNSFPAISSEVAAYARLYLWELMKQAGEGNYFYCDTDSLFVNESGLYNLGDKLNNTELGGLKIIEKMDWVDIRGLKDYTTGRKK
;
A
#
# COMPACT_ATOMS: atom_id res chain seq x y z
N ASP A 1 33.87 -14.98 14.73
CA ASP A 1 32.87 -14.22 13.95
C ASP A 1 31.81 -13.73 14.92
N ARG A 2 31.80 -12.41 15.18
CA ARG A 2 30.93 -11.78 16.20
C ARG A 2 30.25 -10.58 15.56
N VAL A 3 28.95 -10.43 15.79
CA VAL A 3 28.17 -9.25 15.37
C VAL A 3 27.71 -8.50 16.61
N GLU A 4 27.87 -7.18 16.62
CA GLU A 4 27.36 -6.28 17.67
C GLU A 4 26.42 -5.25 17.07
N VAL A 5 25.27 -5.03 17.73
CA VAL A 5 24.35 -3.94 17.40
C VAL A 5 24.81 -2.68 18.12
N LEU A 6 24.94 -1.59 17.39
CA LEU A 6 25.30 -0.27 17.88
C LEU A 6 24.07 0.64 17.82
N TYR A 7 23.84 1.40 18.88
CA TYR A 7 22.86 2.49 18.88
C TYR A 7 23.60 3.80 18.64
N ILE A 8 23.20 4.54 17.61
CA ILE A 8 23.85 5.78 17.23
C ILE A 8 23.23 6.93 18.04
N ASP A 9 24.04 7.56 18.89
CA ASP A 9 23.59 8.68 19.72
C ASP A 9 22.99 9.83 18.88
N GLY A 10 21.92 10.44 19.38
CA GLY A 10 21.20 11.51 18.70
C GLY A 10 20.32 11.07 17.51
N CYS A 11 20.19 9.78 17.20
CA CYS A 11 19.22 9.30 16.21
C CYS A 11 18.49 8.02 16.63
N ASN A 12 17.29 7.80 16.10
CA ASN A 12 16.48 6.60 16.39
C ASN A 12 16.83 5.44 15.43
N LYS A 13 18.13 5.24 15.16
CA LYS A 13 18.64 4.20 14.26
C LYS A 13 19.67 3.34 14.97
N SER A 14 19.65 2.06 14.66
CA SER A 14 20.72 1.13 15.01
C SER A 14 21.56 0.78 13.77
N SER A 15 22.81 0.43 14.01
CA SER A 15 23.73 -0.15 13.03
C SER A 15 24.28 -1.46 13.58
N ALA A 16 24.97 -2.25 12.77
CA ALA A 16 25.65 -3.46 13.25
C ALA A 16 27.07 -3.52 12.70
N ILE A 17 28.02 -3.93 13.54
CA ILE A 17 29.40 -4.20 13.15
C ILE A 17 29.71 -5.69 13.27
N ARG A 18 30.56 -6.21 12.37
CA ARG A 18 31.03 -7.59 12.36
C ARG A 18 32.55 -7.65 12.52
N TYR A 19 33.01 -8.46 13.47
CA TYR A 19 34.42 -8.77 13.67
C TYR A 19 34.78 -10.04 12.90
N LEU A 20 35.61 -9.89 11.88
CA LEU A 20 36.01 -10.97 10.98
C LEU A 20 37.47 -10.82 10.60
N LEU A 21 38.27 -11.88 10.77
CA LEU A 21 39.70 -11.93 10.41
C LEU A 21 40.58 -10.83 11.04
N GLY A 22 40.21 -10.32 12.21
CA GLY A 22 40.94 -9.23 12.88
C GLY A 22 40.58 -7.83 12.37
N GLU A 23 39.64 -7.72 11.43
CA GLU A 23 39.09 -6.48 10.92
C GLU A 23 37.64 -6.26 11.39
N ILE A 24 37.19 -5.01 11.33
CA ILE A 24 35.82 -4.60 11.69
C ILE A 24 35.12 -4.10 10.43
N PHE A 25 33.94 -4.66 10.15
CA PHE A 25 33.10 -4.30 9.01
C PHE A 25 31.79 -3.71 9.50
N VAL A 26 31.34 -2.61 8.89
CA VAL A 26 29.97 -2.10 9.08
C VAL A 26 29.04 -2.94 8.20
N LEU A 27 27.96 -3.44 8.78
CA LEU A 27 26.92 -4.14 8.05
C LEU A 27 25.94 -3.11 7.47
N GLU A 28 25.96 -2.98 6.15
CA GLU A 28 25.03 -2.14 5.39
C GLU A 28 23.98 -3.01 4.67
N GLY A 29 22.81 -2.42 4.40
CA GLY A 29 21.69 -3.10 3.72
C GLY A 29 20.55 -3.47 4.65
N TYR A 30 19.53 -4.12 4.08
CA TYR A 30 18.32 -4.54 4.78
C TYR A 30 18.30 -6.06 4.85
N VAL A 31 18.04 -6.59 6.05
CA VAL A 31 17.71 -8.00 6.27
C VAL A 31 16.25 -8.12 6.68
N GLU A 32 15.69 -9.32 6.53
CA GLU A 32 14.36 -9.60 7.07
C GLU A 32 14.34 -9.32 8.57
N SER A 33 13.30 -8.66 9.07
CA SER A 33 13.21 -8.34 10.49
C SER A 33 12.97 -9.61 11.30
N PHE A 34 13.37 -9.66 12.57
CA PHE A 34 13.14 -10.84 13.40
C PHE A 34 11.67 -11.28 13.48
N ASN A 35 10.76 -10.31 13.41
CA ASN A 35 9.31 -10.54 13.44
C ASN A 35 8.69 -10.53 12.03
N SER A 36 9.49 -10.71 10.98
CA SER A 36 8.96 -10.86 9.65
C SER A 36 8.20 -12.18 9.55
N PHE A 37 6.92 -12.09 9.19
CA PHE A 37 6.14 -13.26 8.88
C PHE A 37 5.36 -13.01 7.59
N PRO A 38 6.03 -13.19 6.42
CA PRO A 38 5.47 -12.84 5.11
C PRO A 38 4.12 -13.48 4.82
N ALA A 39 3.80 -14.62 5.45
CA ALA A 39 2.52 -15.29 5.33
C ALA A 39 1.34 -14.40 5.75
N ILE A 40 1.46 -13.65 6.86
CA ILE A 40 0.38 -12.74 7.32
C ILE A 40 0.16 -11.62 6.31
N SER A 41 1.24 -10.94 5.89
CA SER A 41 1.10 -9.83 4.93
C SER A 41 0.57 -10.31 3.57
N SER A 42 0.95 -11.51 3.16
CA SER A 42 0.48 -12.12 1.91
C SER A 42 -1.02 -12.43 1.97
N GLU A 43 -1.49 -12.98 3.10
CA GLU A 43 -2.92 -13.25 3.31
C GLU A 43 -3.76 -11.97 3.31
N VAL A 44 -3.30 -10.93 4.02
CA VAL A 44 -3.98 -9.62 4.05
C VAL A 44 -4.05 -9.02 2.64
N ALA A 45 -2.96 -9.07 1.88
CA ALA A 45 -2.92 -8.56 0.52
C ALA A 45 -3.82 -9.36 -0.45
N ALA A 46 -3.85 -10.69 -0.31
CA ALA A 46 -4.72 -11.55 -1.11
C ALA A 46 -6.20 -11.27 -0.83
N TYR A 47 -6.57 -11.17 0.46
CA TYR A 47 -7.92 -10.83 0.88
C TYR A 47 -8.36 -9.46 0.35
N ALA A 48 -7.52 -8.42 0.51
CA ALA A 48 -7.82 -7.09 0.01
C ALA A 48 -8.01 -7.07 -1.52
N ARG A 49 -7.24 -7.86 -2.27
CA ARG A 49 -7.37 -7.98 -3.73
C ARG A 49 -8.67 -8.65 -4.15
N LEU A 50 -9.10 -9.71 -3.45
CA LEU A 50 -10.40 -10.33 -3.67
C LEU A 50 -11.54 -9.36 -3.33
N TYR A 51 -11.40 -8.60 -2.24
CA TYR A 51 -12.39 -7.60 -1.87
C TYR A 51 -12.53 -6.49 -2.93
N LEU A 52 -11.41 -5.96 -3.45
CA LEU A 52 -11.43 -5.00 -4.56
C LEU A 52 -12.10 -5.59 -5.81
N TRP A 53 -11.87 -6.87 -6.11
CA TRP A 53 -12.54 -7.55 -7.21
C TRP A 53 -14.06 -7.62 -7.02
N GLU A 54 -14.54 -7.92 -5.81
CA GLU A 54 -15.97 -7.87 -5.49
C GLU A 54 -16.56 -6.46 -5.70
N LEU A 55 -15.84 -5.43 -5.29
CA LEU A 55 -16.24 -4.03 -5.51
C LEU A 55 -16.29 -3.68 -7.00
N MET A 56 -15.33 -4.14 -7.81
CA MET A 56 -15.34 -3.94 -9.27
C MET A 56 -16.55 -4.61 -9.92
N LYS A 57 -16.88 -5.84 -9.50
CA LYS A 57 -18.10 -6.54 -9.96
C LYS A 57 -19.36 -5.78 -9.56
N GLN A 58 -19.41 -5.26 -8.34
CA GLN A 58 -20.55 -4.51 -7.84
C GLN A 58 -20.70 -3.15 -8.55
N ALA A 59 -19.61 -2.42 -8.79
CA ALA A 59 -19.61 -1.20 -9.60
C ALA A 59 -20.16 -1.47 -11.01
N GLY A 60 -19.90 -2.65 -11.55
CA GLY A 60 -20.36 -3.10 -12.85
C GLY A 60 -19.31 -2.89 -13.94
N GLU A 61 -19.33 -3.76 -14.94
CA GLU A 61 -18.41 -3.67 -16.09
C GLU A 61 -18.57 -2.34 -16.82
N GLY A 62 -17.44 -1.70 -17.14
CA GLY A 62 -17.41 -0.37 -17.78
C GLY A 62 -17.60 0.82 -16.83
N ASN A 63 -17.89 0.59 -15.54
CA ASN A 63 -18.07 1.65 -14.55
C ASN A 63 -16.86 1.91 -13.66
N TYR A 64 -15.78 1.15 -13.82
CA TYR A 64 -14.49 1.37 -13.17
C TYR A 64 -13.41 1.60 -14.22
N PHE A 65 -12.50 2.54 -13.95
CA PHE A 65 -11.45 2.97 -14.89
C PHE A 65 -10.04 2.64 -14.41
N TYR A 66 -9.82 2.57 -13.09
CA TYR A 66 -8.52 2.29 -12.49
C TYR A 66 -8.69 1.67 -11.11
N CYS A 67 -7.72 0.83 -10.72
CA CYS A 67 -7.67 0.14 -9.44
C CYS A 67 -6.21 0.14 -8.93
N ASP A 68 -6.00 0.51 -7.68
CA ASP A 68 -4.71 0.37 -6.98
C ASP A 68 -4.83 -0.68 -5.84
N THR A 69 -4.02 -0.54 -4.80
CA THR A 69 -3.94 -1.45 -3.66
C THR A 69 -5.18 -1.35 -2.77
N ASP A 70 -5.80 -0.17 -2.70
CA ASP A 70 -6.87 0.16 -1.76
C ASP A 70 -7.90 1.17 -2.32
N SER A 71 -7.90 1.42 -3.62
CA SER A 71 -8.76 2.46 -4.23
C SER A 71 -9.24 2.08 -5.64
N LEU A 72 -10.41 2.62 -6.00
CA LEU A 72 -11.07 2.45 -7.29
C LEU A 72 -11.49 3.81 -7.85
N PHE A 73 -11.28 3.98 -9.15
CA PHE A 73 -11.78 5.12 -9.90
C PHE A 73 -13.01 4.65 -10.63
N VAL A 74 -14.17 5.25 -10.31
CA VAL A 74 -15.47 4.86 -10.87
C VAL A 74 -16.20 6.06 -11.43
N ASN A 75 -17.09 5.83 -12.38
CA ASN A 75 -18.06 6.83 -12.80
C ASN A 75 -19.22 6.94 -11.80
N GLU A 76 -20.17 7.83 -12.10
CA GLU A 76 -21.35 8.04 -11.25
C GLU A 76 -22.22 6.79 -11.08
N SER A 77 -22.38 5.98 -12.15
CA SER A 77 -23.14 4.74 -12.09
C SER A 77 -22.48 3.69 -11.20
N GLY A 78 -21.16 3.54 -11.29
CA GLY A 78 -20.38 2.67 -10.41
C GLY A 78 -20.43 3.13 -8.96
N LEU A 79 -20.33 4.44 -8.72
CA LEU A 79 -20.48 5.01 -7.39
C LEU A 79 -21.88 4.76 -6.80
N TYR A 80 -22.94 4.92 -7.60
CA TYR A 80 -24.30 4.61 -7.18
C TYR A 80 -24.45 3.13 -6.79
N ASN A 81 -23.90 2.22 -7.60
CA ASN A 81 -23.94 0.79 -7.34
C ASN A 81 -23.18 0.39 -6.06
N LEU A 82 -22.13 1.13 -5.70
CA LEU A 82 -21.35 0.95 -4.47
C LEU A 82 -21.97 1.62 -3.23
N GLY A 83 -23.15 2.24 -3.36
CA GLY A 83 -23.73 3.11 -2.34
C GLY A 83 -23.95 2.44 -0.98
N ASP A 84 -24.24 1.13 -0.94
CA ASP A 84 -24.40 0.35 0.30
C ASP A 84 -23.08 0.10 1.05
N LYS A 85 -21.94 0.31 0.40
CA LYS A 85 -20.60 0.20 1.01
C LYS A 85 -20.04 1.54 1.48
N LEU A 86 -20.68 2.65 1.12
CA LEU A 86 -20.19 3.99 1.47
C LEU A 86 -20.41 4.26 2.97
N ASN A 87 -19.33 4.20 3.74
CA ASN A 87 -19.33 4.56 5.16
C ASN A 87 -17.97 5.15 5.54
N ASN A 88 -17.99 6.39 6.06
CA ASN A 88 -16.76 7.12 6.38
C ASN A 88 -16.17 6.78 7.76
N THR A 89 -16.90 6.03 8.59
CA THR A 89 -16.57 5.82 10.01
C THR A 89 -16.44 4.35 10.39
N GLU A 90 -17.03 3.44 9.61
CA GLU A 90 -16.96 2.00 9.89
C GLU A 90 -15.72 1.35 9.27
N LEU A 91 -15.18 0.37 9.98
CA LEU A 91 -14.12 -0.48 9.46
C LEU A 91 -14.62 -1.25 8.23
N GLY A 92 -13.84 -1.20 7.15
CA GLY A 92 -14.21 -1.81 5.86
C GLY A 92 -15.17 -0.98 5.01
N GLY A 93 -15.58 0.21 5.47
CA GLY A 93 -16.39 1.14 4.69
C GLY A 93 -15.58 1.84 3.59
N LEU A 94 -16.25 2.16 2.48
CA LEU A 94 -15.68 2.96 1.40
C LEU A 94 -15.88 4.45 1.66
N LYS A 95 -14.84 5.22 1.36
CA LYS A 95 -14.85 6.68 1.45
C LYS A 95 -14.59 7.30 0.08
N ILE A 96 -15.35 8.34 -0.25
CA ILE A 96 -15.06 9.17 -1.42
C ILE A 96 -13.89 10.09 -1.08
N ILE A 97 -12.75 9.88 -1.76
CA ILE A 97 -11.53 10.68 -1.57
C ILE A 97 -11.56 11.94 -2.43
N GLU A 98 -12.02 11.82 -3.67
CA GLU A 98 -12.02 12.90 -4.66
C GLU A 98 -13.14 12.71 -5.69
N LYS A 99 -13.66 13.82 -6.22
CA LYS A 99 -14.53 13.87 -7.39
C LYS A 99 -13.84 14.76 -8.43
N MET A 100 -13.88 14.35 -9.70
CA MET A 100 -13.19 15.02 -10.79
C MET A 100 -13.99 14.84 -12.08
N ASP A 101 -13.92 15.83 -12.97
CA ASP A 101 -14.61 15.78 -14.28
C ASP A 101 -13.82 14.98 -15.32
N TRP A 102 -12.50 14.86 -15.13
CA TRP A 102 -11.62 14.11 -16.01
C TRP A 102 -10.42 13.53 -15.25
N VAL A 103 -9.86 12.45 -15.80
CA VAL A 103 -8.61 11.83 -15.40
C VAL A 103 -7.86 11.35 -16.64
N ASP A 104 -6.55 11.57 -16.67
CA ASP A 104 -5.65 11.00 -17.69
C ASP A 104 -4.84 9.87 -17.05
N ILE A 105 -5.07 8.63 -17.49
CA ILE A 105 -4.44 7.42 -16.95
C ILE A 105 -3.46 6.86 -17.99
N ARG A 106 -2.18 6.93 -17.69
CA ARG A 106 -1.09 6.46 -18.57
C ARG A 106 -0.54 5.10 -18.18
N GLY A 107 -0.80 4.66 -16.95
CA GLY A 107 -0.41 3.34 -16.46
C GLY A 107 -0.49 3.21 -14.94
N LEU A 108 0.17 2.18 -14.42
CA LEU A 108 0.24 1.89 -12.99
C LEU A 108 0.85 3.06 -12.23
N LYS A 109 0.08 3.64 -11.31
CA LYS A 109 0.45 4.81 -10.49
C LYS A 109 0.93 6.02 -11.30
N ASP A 110 0.57 6.07 -12.59
CA ASP A 110 0.87 7.19 -13.47
C ASP A 110 -0.45 7.72 -14.05
N TYR A 111 -1.04 8.64 -13.30
CA TYR A 111 -2.27 9.32 -13.69
C TYR A 111 -2.27 10.78 -13.23
N THR A 112 -3.12 11.59 -13.87
CA THR A 112 -3.31 13.00 -13.53
C THR A 112 -4.79 13.28 -13.37
N THR A 113 -5.16 13.85 -12.22
CA THR A 113 -6.54 14.27 -11.92
C THR A 113 -6.67 15.78 -12.13
N GLY A 114 -7.91 16.25 -12.25
CA GLY A 114 -8.22 17.67 -12.43
C GLY A 114 -7.81 18.61 -11.28
N ARG A 115 -7.28 18.09 -10.16
CA ARG A 115 -6.71 18.94 -9.11
C ARG A 115 -5.37 19.53 -9.57
N LYS A 116 -5.29 20.86 -9.57
CA LYS A 116 -4.00 21.56 -9.57
C LYS A 116 -3.22 21.16 -8.31
N LYS A 117 -1.93 20.85 -8.50
CA LYS A 117 -0.94 20.73 -7.42
C LYS A 117 -0.94 21.96 -6.53
#